data_AF-A0AAQ2EXG9-F1
#
_entry.id   AF-A0AAQ2EXG9-F1
#
_cell.length_a   1.000
_cell.length_b   1.000
_cell.length_c   1.000
_cell.angle_alpha   90.00
_cell.angle_beta   90.00
_cell.angle_gamma   90.00
#
_symmetry.space_group_name_H-M   'P 1'
#
loop_
_entity.id
_entity.type
_entity.pdbx_description
1 polymer ?
#
loop_
_entity_poly.entity_id
_entity_poly.type
_entity_poly.pdbx_seq_one_letter_code
_entity_poly.pdbx_strand_id
1 'polypeptide(L)'
;MECALDIKIAFGRVLRNVRKNGKKKMSQEHLALEADIDRAHISKLEQGVFQPTLATVFELAKVLECTPAELVDLVDQELRANQDT
;
A
#
# COMPACT_ATOMS: atom_id res chain seq x y z
N MET A 1 -18.41 18.96 -1.23
CA MET A 1 -17.31 19.04 -2.20
C MET A 1 -16.07 19.28 -1.34
N GLU A 2 -15.26 18.30 -0.98
CA GLU A 2 -14.74 17.13 -1.70
C GLU A 2 -15.17 15.79 -1.07
N CYS A 3 -15.44 14.77 -1.89
CA CYS A 3 -15.55 13.37 -1.45
C CYS A 3 -14.45 12.52 -2.12
N ALA A 4 -13.29 13.13 -2.39
CA ALA A 4 -12.16 12.40 -2.96
C ALA A 4 -11.54 11.50 -1.88
N LEU A 5 -11.36 10.21 -2.21
CA LEU A 5 -10.64 9.27 -1.35
C LEU A 5 -9.25 9.82 -1.01
N ASP A 6 -8.90 9.86 0.28
CA ASP A 6 -7.58 10.30 0.72
C ASP A 6 -6.48 9.33 0.24
N ILE A 7 -5.39 9.86 -0.30
CA ILE A 7 -4.24 9.09 -0.83
C ILE A 7 -3.69 8.06 0.16
N LYS A 8 -3.68 8.36 1.47
CA LYS A 8 -3.22 7.40 2.48
C LYS A 8 -4.16 6.20 2.62
N ILE A 9 -5.47 6.41 2.44
CA ILE A 9 -6.47 5.34 2.47
C ILE A 9 -6.37 4.52 1.19
N ALA A 10 -6.23 5.16 0.03
CA ALA A 10 -6.01 4.47 -1.24
C ALA A 10 -4.76 3.60 -1.19
N PHE A 11 -3.63 4.14 -0.72
CA PHE A 11 -2.41 3.38 -0.50
C PHE A 11 -2.62 2.19 0.44
N GLY A 12 -3.29 2.41 1.58
CA GLY A 12 -3.55 1.34 2.54
C GLY A 12 -4.38 0.19 1.98
N ARG A 13 -5.39 0.50 1.16
CA ARG A 13 -6.21 -0.50 0.45
C ARG A 13 -5.38 -1.29 -0.57
N VAL A 14 -4.61 -0.58 -1.40
CA VAL A 14 -3.74 -1.21 -2.40
C VAL A 14 -2.68 -2.09 -1.74
N LEU A 15 -1.98 -1.59 -0.73
CA LEU A 15 -0.97 -2.35 0.01
C LEU A 15 -1.56 -3.66 0.58
N ARG A 16 -2.72 -3.57 1.23
CA ARG A 16 -3.42 -4.74 1.77
C ARG A 16 -3.82 -5.72 0.66
N ASN A 17 -4.31 -5.22 -0.47
CA ASN A 17 -4.71 -6.04 -1.60
C ASN A 17 -3.52 -6.78 -2.20
N VAL A 18 -2.44 -6.06 -2.54
CA VAL A 18 -1.21 -6.64 -3.11
C VAL A 18 -0.59 -7.64 -2.14
N ARG A 19 -0.56 -7.35 -0.83
CA ARG A 19 -0.03 -8.29 0.18
C ARG A 19 -0.85 -9.59 0.28
N LYS A 20 -2.18 -9.50 0.20
CA LYS A 20 -3.08 -10.67 0.37
C LYS A 20 -3.26 -11.48 -0.92
N ASN A 21 -3.25 -10.80 -2.06
CA ASN A 21 -3.68 -11.35 -3.34
C ASN A 21 -2.58 -11.34 -4.41
N GLY A 22 -1.41 -10.76 -4.12
CA GLY A 22 -0.26 -10.76 -5.01
C GLY A 22 0.46 -12.11 -5.08
N LYS A 23 1.64 -12.10 -5.72
CA LYS A 23 2.47 -13.28 -5.96
C LYS A 23 2.88 -13.98 -4.66
N LYS A 24 3.22 -13.19 -3.64
CA LYS A 24 3.51 -13.63 -2.28
C LYS A 24 2.37 -13.24 -1.35
N LYS A 25 1.56 -14.21 -0.94
CA LYS A 25 0.54 -14.01 0.09
C LYS A 25 1.23 -13.94 1.46
N MET A 26 1.21 -12.78 2.09
CA MET A 26 1.96 -12.54 3.33
C MET A 26 1.03 -12.07 4.45
N SER A 27 1.36 -12.40 5.69
CA SER A 27 0.82 -11.70 6.86
C SER A 27 1.44 -10.30 6.97
N GLN A 28 0.88 -9.42 7.80
CA GLN A 28 1.53 -8.14 8.10
C GLN A 28 2.89 -8.34 8.75
N GLU A 29 3.02 -9.34 9.63
CA GLU A 29 4.28 -9.72 10.29
C GLU A 29 5.35 -10.12 9.27
N HIS A 30 4.96 -10.95 8.29
CA HIS A 30 5.89 -11.43 7.28
C HIS A 30 6.34 -10.29 6.35
N LEU A 31 5.42 -9.41 5.92
CA LEU A 31 5.78 -8.25 5.12
C LEU A 31 6.72 -7.30 5.89
N ALA A 32 6.41 -7.06 7.17
CA ALA A 32 7.22 -6.24 8.05
C ALA A 32 8.66 -6.77 8.18
N LEU A 33 8.79 -8.07 8.45
CA LEU A 33 10.09 -8.73 8.58
C LEU A 33 10.93 -8.62 7.30
N GLU A 34 10.35 -8.93 6.15
CA GLU A 34 11.05 -8.90 4.86
C GLU A 34 11.40 -7.49 4.38
N ALA A 35 10.57 -6.50 4.75
CA ALA A 35 10.80 -5.10 4.41
C ALA A 35 11.72 -4.37 5.40
N ASP A 36 12.10 -5.00 6.51
CA ASP A 36 12.79 -4.36 7.64
C ASP A 36 12.00 -3.15 8.20
N ILE A 37 10.68 -3.30 8.27
CA ILE A 37 9.75 -2.28 8.76
C ILE A 37 8.98 -2.84 9.97
N ASP A 38 8.70 -2.01 10.98
CA ASP A 38 7.87 -2.40 12.11
C ASP A 38 6.45 -2.84 11.68
N ARG A 39 5.95 -3.95 12.22
CA ARG A 39 4.62 -4.48 11.92
C ARG A 39 3.49 -3.48 12.23
N ALA A 40 3.59 -2.71 13.31
CA ALA A 40 2.61 -1.68 13.61
C ALA A 40 2.67 -0.53 12.58
N HIS A 41 3.83 -0.24 11.99
CA HIS A 41 3.93 0.67 10.85
C HIS A 41 3.18 0.11 9.63
N ILE A 42 3.39 -1.16 9.26
CA ILE A 42 2.59 -1.81 8.19
C ILE A 42 1.09 -1.73 8.46
N SER A 43 0.65 -2.00 9.69
CA SER A 43 -0.76 -1.88 10.07
C SER A 43 -1.29 -0.46 9.87
N LYS A 44 -0.54 0.55 10.31
CA LYS A 44 -0.93 1.96 10.17
C LYS A 44 -0.98 2.42 8.71
N LEU A 45 -0.10 1.90 7.85
CA LEU A 45 -0.17 2.13 6.41
C LEU A 45 -1.45 1.51 5.83
N GLU A 46 -1.76 0.25 6.14
CA GLU A 46 -2.96 -0.42 5.63
C GLU A 46 -4.29 0.18 6.12
N GLN A 47 -4.27 0.85 7.27
CA GLN A 47 -5.42 1.57 7.80
C GLN A 47 -5.53 3.01 7.25
N GLY A 48 -4.54 3.46 6.47
CA GLY A 48 -4.41 4.85 6.03
C GLY A 48 -4.30 5.83 7.20
N VAL A 49 -3.68 5.42 8.29
CA VAL A 49 -3.29 6.32 9.38
C VAL A 49 -2.02 7.07 8.98
N PHE A 50 -1.09 6.36 8.33
CA PHE A 50 0.18 6.91 7.85
C PHE A 50 0.23 6.96 6.32
N GLN A 51 0.92 7.98 5.81
CA GLN A 51 1.30 8.07 4.41
C GLN A 51 2.71 7.48 4.23
N PRO A 52 2.94 6.62 3.23
CA PRO A 52 4.28 6.09 2.98
C PRO A 52 5.22 7.20 2.50
N THR A 53 6.50 7.09 2.87
CA THR A 53 7.55 7.87 2.21
C THR A 53 7.90 7.21 0.87
N LEU A 54 8.61 7.93 0.00
CA LEU A 54 9.12 7.35 -1.24
C LEU A 54 10.03 6.13 -0.96
N ALA A 55 10.87 6.19 0.08
CA ALA A 55 11.71 5.06 0.49
C ALA A 55 10.87 3.83 0.86
N THR A 56 9.82 4.03 1.66
CA THR A 56 8.88 2.98 2.05
C THR A 56 8.20 2.34 0.83
N VAL A 57 7.82 3.12 -0.18
CA VAL A 57 7.23 2.58 -1.42
C VAL A 57 8.23 1.66 -2.13
N PHE A 58 9.50 2.05 -2.20
CA PHE A 58 10.54 1.24 -2.86
C PHE A 58 10.86 -0.05 -2.09
N GLU A 59 10.96 0.02 -0.77
CA GLU A 59 11.16 -1.15 0.10
C GLU A 59 10.02 -2.16 -0.02
N LEU A 60 8.78 -1.67 0.07
CA LEU A 60 7.59 -2.52 -0.04
C LEU A 60 7.47 -3.15 -1.43
N ALA A 61 7.69 -2.38 -2.50
CA ALA A 61 7.62 -2.89 -3.87
C ALA A 61 8.60 -4.06 -4.08
N LYS A 62 9.84 -3.94 -3.58
CA LYS A 62 10.85 -4.99 -3.64
C LYS A 62 10.35 -6.31 -3.01
N VAL A 63 9.74 -6.23 -1.83
CA VAL A 63 9.25 -7.41 -1.09
C VAL A 63 7.99 -8.00 -1.72
N LEU A 64 7.10 -7.13 -2.23
CA LEU A 64 5.85 -7.51 -2.89
C LEU A 64 6.04 -8.04 -4.33
N GLU A 65 7.28 -8.08 -4.82
CA GLU A 65 7.65 -8.55 -6.17
C GLU A 65 6.98 -7.78 -7.31
N CYS A 66 6.91 -6.45 -7.13
CA CYS A 66 6.52 -5.48 -8.14
C CYS A 66 7.50 -4.31 -8.19
N THR A 67 7.37 -3.48 -9.22
CA THR A 67 8.09 -2.22 -9.30
C THR A 67 7.36 -1.13 -8.50
N PRO A 68 8.08 -0.11 -8.01
CA PRO A 68 7.46 1.06 -7.37
C PRO A 68 6.43 1.75 -8.28
N ALA A 69 6.68 1.77 -9.60
CA ALA A 69 5.78 2.36 -10.58
C ALA A 69 4.45 1.59 -10.66
N GLU A 70 4.49 0.25 -10.72
CA GLU A 70 3.27 -0.58 -10.68
C GLU A 70 2.49 -0.37 -9.38
N LEU A 71 3.18 -0.27 -8.23
CA LEU A 71 2.53 -0.03 -6.95
C LEU A 71 1.84 1.34 -6.91
N VAL A 72 2.48 2.39 -7.44
CA VAL A 72 1.89 3.73 -7.53
C VAL A 72 0.73 3.78 -8.53
N ASP A 73 0.85 3.09 -9.66
CA ASP A 73 -0.22 3.02 -10.67
C ASP A 73 -1.49 2.39 -10.09
N LEU A 74 -1.36 1.32 -9.30
CA LEU A 74 -2.50 0.72 -8.58
C LEU A 74 -3.17 1.71 -7.60
N VAL A 75 -2.40 2.59 -6.96
CA VAL A 75 -2.92 3.62 -6.06
C VAL A 75 -3.66 4.70 -6.84
N ASP A 76 -3.14 5.13 -7.98
CA ASP A 76 -3.82 6.08 -8.87
C ASP A 76 -5.15 5.49 -9.38
N GLN A 77 -5.15 4.21 -9.77
CA GLN A 77 -6.38 3.49 -10.17
C GLN A 77 -7.41 3.44 -9.03
N GLU A 78 -6.99 3.13 -7.79
CA GLU A 78 -7.88 3.13 -6.62
C GLU A 78 -8.46 4.52 -6.35
N LEU A 79 -7.66 5.59 -6.50
CA LEU A 79 -8.14 6.96 -6.36
C LEU A 79 -9.22 7.30 -7.40
N ARG A 80 -8.96 7.02 -8.67
CA ARG A 80 -9.90 7.30 -9.77
C ARG A 80 -11.20 6.51 -9.63
N ALA A 81 -11.12 5.23 -9.27
CA ALA A 81 -12.29 4.39 -9.07
C ALA A 81 -13.23 4.92 -7.96
N ASN A 82 -12.72 5.71 -7.02
CA ASN A 82 -13.49 6.32 -5.93
C ASN A 82 -13.72 7.83 -6.14
N GLN A 83 -13.45 8.37 -7.35
CA GLN A 83 -13.76 9.77 -7.71
C GLN A 83 -15.09 9.91 -8.48
N ASP A 84 -15.55 8.82 -9.11
CA ASP A 84 -16.75 8.81 -9.97
C ASP A 84 -18.03 8.33 -9.26
N THR A 85 -18.04 8.27 -7.91
CA THR A 85 -19.24 7.93 -7.09
C THR A 85 -19.64 9.11 -6.22
#